data_AF-A0A436SMG8-F1
#
_entry.id   AF-A0A436SMG8-F1
#
_cell.length_a   1.000
_cell.length_b   1.000
_cell.length_c   1.000
_cell.angle_alpha   90.00
_cell.angle_beta   90.00
_cell.angle_gamma   90.00
#
_symmetry.space_group_name_H-M   'P 1'
#
loop_
_entity.id
_entity.type
_entity.pdbx_description
1 polymer ?
#
loop_
_entity_poly.entity_id
_entity_poly.type
_entity_poly.pdbx_seq_one_letter_code
_entity_poly.pdbx_strand_id
1 'polypeptide(L)'
;MRWRATASDIWMQGWMITSASHCASRSSWHHSKERYWSADNAPTTCLMDLAKPGESPEDQSKRNEIVSMLSRMSIATVSLLLLCALSMPGSAGPVLDRVRQKAVLVVAVDPAWPPFSWRKDDGSFDGFDVDVLTGVARRLGVEVRFEVAEFSAVISGRWQGAWDVSPSVTPTKQRAEKLDFPAVYAFGLG
;
A
#
# COMPACT_ATOMS: atom_id res chain seq x y z
N MET A 1 -6.70 7.09 35.01
CA MET A 1 -5.26 6.77 34.94
C MET A 1 -4.50 8.05 34.65
N ARG A 2 -3.44 8.25 35.42
CA ARG A 2 -2.61 9.46 35.52
C ARG A 2 -1.43 9.31 34.56
N TRP A 3 -1.18 10.28 33.69
CA TRP A 3 0.14 10.43 33.06
C TRP A 3 0.71 11.78 33.50
N ARG A 4 1.75 11.72 34.34
CA ARG A 4 2.63 12.84 34.66
C ARG A 4 3.68 12.90 33.55
N ALA A 5 3.78 14.02 32.84
CA ALA A 5 4.95 14.33 32.04
C ALA A 5 6.14 14.60 32.97
N THR A 6 7.28 13.99 32.69
CA THR A 6 8.54 14.13 33.44
C THR A 6 9.36 15.32 32.93
N ALA A 7 10.09 15.97 33.83
CA ALA A 7 10.82 17.23 33.62
C ALA A 7 12.02 17.18 32.65
N SER A 8 12.21 16.09 31.90
CA SER A 8 13.27 15.95 30.90
C SER A 8 12.93 16.60 29.56
N ASP A 9 11.64 16.80 29.25
CA ASP A 9 11.19 17.27 27.93
C ASP A 9 11.21 18.80 27.77
N ILE A 10 11.49 19.53 28.86
CA ILE A 10 11.56 20.99 28.88
C ILE A 10 12.97 21.50 28.51
N TRP A 11 13.99 20.63 28.51
CA TRP A 11 15.38 21.04 28.27
C TRP A 11 15.80 21.16 26.80
N MET A 12 15.02 20.67 25.84
CA MET A 12 15.37 20.78 24.41
C MET A 12 14.77 21.98 23.68
N GLN A 13 13.84 22.73 24.27
CA GLN A 13 13.25 23.92 23.63
C GLN A 13 13.86 25.25 24.12
N GLY A 14 14.66 25.23 25.19
CA GLY A 14 15.32 26.43 25.72
C GLY A 14 16.55 26.91 24.94
N TRP A 15 17.21 26.03 24.17
CA TRP A 15 18.46 26.36 23.48
C TRP A 15 18.29 26.99 22.09
N MET A 16 17.09 26.94 21.49
CA MET A 16 16.85 27.59 20.20
C MET A 16 16.49 29.08 20.33
N ILE A 17 16.17 29.58 21.52
CA ILE A 17 15.71 30.97 21.72
C ILE A 17 16.86 31.90 22.19
N THR A 18 17.99 31.37 22.64
CA THR A 18 19.10 32.19 23.20
C THR A 18 20.26 32.48 22.23
N SER A 19 20.14 32.13 20.95
CA SER A 19 21.16 32.46 19.92
C SER A 19 20.82 33.70 19.08
N ALA A 20 19.57 34.14 19.06
CA ALA A 20 19.15 35.29 18.25
C ALA A 20 19.47 36.66 18.89
N SER A 21 19.74 36.70 20.19
CA SER A 21 19.84 37.97 20.94
C SER A 21 21.24 38.60 20.92
N HIS A 22 22.28 37.90 20.44
CA HIS A 22 23.66 38.38 20.53
C HIS A 22 24.20 39.08 19.28
N CYS A 23 23.45 39.09 18.16
CA CYS A 23 23.92 39.69 16.90
C CYS A 23 23.41 41.13 16.65
N ALA A 24 22.65 41.71 17.59
CA ALA A 24 22.00 43.03 17.43
C ALA A 24 22.67 44.18 18.21
N SER A 25 23.95 44.08 18.61
CA SER A 25 24.57 45.10 19.47
C SER A 25 25.62 46.00 18.80
N ARG A 26 25.85 45.92 17.48
CA ARG A 26 26.94 46.67 16.85
C ARG A 26 26.60 47.31 15.49
N SER A 27 25.48 48.01 15.42
CA SER A 27 25.32 49.10 14.45
C SER A 27 24.59 50.27 15.12
N SER A 28 25.38 51.30 15.37
CA SER A 28 25.05 52.66 15.81
C SER A 28 23.58 53.09 15.67
N TRP A 29 23.05 53.49 16.83
CA TRP A 29 21.99 54.45 17.08
C TRP A 29 21.79 55.50 15.97
N HIS A 30 20.61 55.50 15.36
CA HIS A 30 19.92 56.73 14.95
C HIS A 30 18.40 56.55 15.09
N HIS A 31 17.79 57.60 15.65
CA HIS A 31 16.36 57.80 15.90
C HIS A 31 15.39 57.23 14.85
N SER A 32 14.39 56.48 15.29
CA SER A 32 12.95 56.85 15.25
C SER A 32 12.08 55.60 15.38
N LYS A 33 10.88 55.81 15.92
CA LYS A 33 9.91 54.78 16.34
C LYS A 33 9.38 53.97 15.15
N GLU A 34 8.99 52.73 15.47
CA GLU A 34 8.04 51.88 14.75
C GLU A 34 8.43 51.44 13.33
N ARG A 35 9.00 50.23 13.25
CA ARG A 35 8.86 49.39 12.05
C ARG A 35 8.82 47.91 12.43
N TYR A 36 7.62 47.35 12.35
CA TYR A 36 7.34 45.92 12.39
C TYR A 36 8.12 45.26 11.23
N TRP A 37 9.08 44.40 11.54
CA TRP A 37 9.82 43.65 10.52
C TRP A 37 9.11 42.31 10.24
N SER A 38 8.55 42.18 9.04
CA SER A 38 8.13 40.90 8.47
C SER A 38 9.37 40.03 8.27
N ALA A 39 9.27 38.76 8.65
CA ALA A 39 10.37 37.78 8.63
C ALA A 39 10.80 37.33 7.20
N ASP A 40 10.25 37.95 6.16
CA ASP A 40 10.31 37.41 4.80
C ASP A 40 11.56 37.82 4.01
N ASN A 41 12.46 38.64 4.58
CA ASN A 41 13.62 39.20 3.87
C ASN A 41 14.97 39.04 4.60
N ALA A 42 15.14 37.97 5.38
CA ALA A 42 16.48 37.62 5.86
C ALA A 42 17.30 37.02 4.68
N PRO A 43 18.46 37.59 4.32
CA PRO A 43 19.32 36.98 3.31
C PRO A 43 19.73 35.56 3.76
N THR A 44 19.60 34.60 2.86
CA THR A 44 19.85 33.16 3.06
C THR A 44 21.27 32.83 3.54
N THR A 45 22.16 33.80 3.61
CA THR A 45 23.54 33.66 4.08
C THR A 45 23.67 33.48 5.60
N CYS A 46 22.62 33.70 6.40
CA CYS A 46 22.69 33.46 7.85
C CYS A 46 22.40 32.02 8.28
N LEU A 47 21.91 31.15 7.39
CA LEU A 47 21.46 29.79 7.73
C LEU A 47 22.53 28.71 7.55
N MET A 48 23.74 29.06 7.09
CA MET A 48 24.76 28.09 6.68
C MET A 48 26.02 28.03 7.57
N ASP A 49 26.21 28.94 8.54
CA ASP A 49 27.38 28.87 9.42
C ASP A 49 27.00 28.78 10.89
N LEU A 50 26.59 27.58 11.31
CA LEU A 50 26.75 27.14 12.70
C LEU A 50 28.21 26.77 12.95
N ALA A 51 29.11 27.72 12.70
CA ALA A 51 30.49 27.59 13.13
C ALA A 51 30.52 27.65 14.66
N LYS A 52 30.90 26.54 15.30
CA LYS A 52 31.07 26.46 16.74
C LYS A 52 32.08 27.55 17.18
N PRO A 53 31.75 28.42 18.15
CA PRO A 53 32.67 29.46 18.60
C PRO A 53 33.89 28.81 19.27
N GLY A 54 35.09 29.10 18.75
CA GLY A 54 36.38 28.62 19.28
C GLY A 54 37.05 27.48 18.50
N GLU A 55 36.51 27.07 17.35
CA GLU A 55 37.06 25.97 16.55
C GLU A 55 38.06 26.46 15.49
N SER A 56 39.18 25.76 15.32
CA SER A 56 40.21 26.14 14.34
C SER A 56 39.71 25.90 12.90
N PRO A 57 40.20 26.67 11.90
CA PRO A 57 39.80 26.48 10.49
C PRO A 57 40.08 25.07 9.96
N GLU A 58 41.10 24.39 10.49
CA GLU A 58 41.46 23.02 10.13
C GLU A 58 40.43 22.01 10.65
N ASP A 59 39.94 22.20 11.87
CA ASP A 59 38.91 21.35 12.47
C ASP A 59 37.55 21.55 11.78
N GLN A 60 37.25 22.79 11.36
CA GLN A 60 36.07 23.09 10.55
C GLN A 60 36.10 22.37 9.20
N SER A 61 37.27 22.29 8.55
CA SER A 61 37.42 21.56 7.28
C SER A 61 37.16 20.05 7.46
N LYS A 62 37.78 19.44 8.49
CA LYS A 62 37.61 18.00 8.78
C LYS A 62 36.16 17.67 9.13
N ARG A 63 35.49 18.52 9.91
CA ARG A 63 34.07 18.37 10.20
C ARG A 63 33.20 18.44 8.95
N ASN A 64 33.45 19.41 8.07
CA ASN A 64 32.66 19.57 6.84
C ASN A 64 32.84 18.38 5.89
N GLU A 65 34.05 17.80 5.82
CA GLU A 65 34.29 16.56 5.08
C GLU A 65 33.53 15.37 5.70
N ILE A 66 33.59 15.20 7.02
CA ILE A 66 32.88 14.12 7.73
C ILE A 66 31.36 14.24 7.53
N VAL A 67 30.80 15.44 7.66
CA VAL A 67 29.34 15.69 7.47
C VAL A 67 28.93 15.44 6.01
N SER A 68 29.76 15.83 5.05
CA SER A 68 29.55 15.55 3.62
C SER A 68 29.58 14.04 3.31
N MET A 69 30.52 13.32 3.91
CA MET A 69 30.62 11.86 3.78
C MET A 69 29.43 11.14 4.41
N LEU A 70 29.02 11.53 5.61
CA LEU A 70 27.87 10.94 6.32
C LEU A 70 26.53 11.24 5.61
N SER A 71 26.38 12.44 5.04
CA SER A 71 25.21 12.81 4.24
C SER A 71 25.11 11.97 2.96
N ARG A 72 26.22 11.78 2.24
CA ARG A 72 26.29 10.93 1.05
C ARG A 72 25.98 9.46 1.33
N MET A 73 26.47 8.92 2.45
CA MET A 73 26.14 7.56 2.89
C MET A 73 24.66 7.39 3.25
N SER A 74 24.03 8.41 3.84
CA SER A 74 22.62 8.39 4.22
C SER A 74 21.68 8.46 3.00
N ILE A 75 22.06 9.23 1.96
CA ILE A 75 21.28 9.31 0.71
C ILE A 75 21.35 7.97 -0.05
N ALA A 76 22.51 7.31 -0.05
CA ALA A 76 22.69 6.02 -0.73
C ALA A 76 21.87 4.90 -0.06
N THR A 77 21.77 4.87 1.27
CA THR A 77 21.01 3.84 1.99
C THR A 77 19.50 4.01 1.84
N VAL A 78 18.99 5.25 1.86
CA VAL A 78 17.56 5.52 1.62
C VAL A 78 17.16 5.18 0.18
N SER A 79 18.03 5.47 -0.79
CA SER A 79 17.78 5.13 -2.21
C SER A 79 17.73 3.61 -2.45
N LEU A 80 18.58 2.84 -1.75
CA LEU A 80 18.59 1.39 -1.85
C LEU A 80 17.35 0.74 -1.21
N LEU A 81 16.87 1.29 -0.09
CA LEU A 81 15.64 0.83 0.56
C LEU A 81 14.39 1.13 -0.28
N LEU A 82 14.35 2.28 -0.96
CA LEU A 82 13.24 2.65 -1.85
C LEU A 82 13.13 1.71 -3.06
N LEU A 83 14.26 1.24 -3.59
CA LEU A 83 14.30 0.35 -4.75
C LEU A 83 13.79 -1.08 -4.42
N CYS A 84 14.07 -1.57 -3.20
CA CYS A 84 13.56 -2.85 -2.72
C CYS A 84 12.04 -2.85 -2.50
N ALA A 85 11.45 -1.71 -2.09
CA ALA A 85 10.00 -1.62 -1.83
C ALA A 85 9.14 -1.72 -3.10
N LEU A 86 9.69 -1.35 -4.26
CA LEU A 86 8.99 -1.38 -5.55
C LEU A 86 9.03 -2.77 -6.23
N SER A 87 9.81 -3.70 -5.70
CA SER A 87 10.07 -5.01 -6.32
C SER A 87 9.23 -6.15 -5.74
N MET A 88 8.17 -5.86 -4.98
CA MET A 88 7.24 -6.90 -4.52
C MET A 88 6.23 -7.23 -5.62
N PRO A 89 6.35 -8.37 -6.34
CA PRO A 89 5.25 -8.84 -7.16
C PRO A 89 4.06 -9.11 -6.25
N GLY A 90 2.93 -8.47 -6.52
CA GLY A 90 1.66 -8.83 -5.89
C GLY A 90 1.37 -10.29 -6.24
N SER A 91 1.37 -11.18 -5.23
CA SER A 91 1.07 -12.58 -5.45
C SER A 91 -0.43 -12.71 -5.74
N ALA A 92 -0.77 -12.76 -7.03
CA ALA A 92 -1.96 -13.47 -7.45
C ALA A 92 -1.88 -14.92 -6.93
N GLY A 93 -3.00 -15.49 -6.49
CA GLY A 93 -3.01 -16.90 -6.06
C GLY A 93 -2.74 -17.85 -7.23
N PRO A 94 -2.33 -19.11 -6.97
CA PRO A 94 -1.94 -20.07 -8.01
C PRO A 94 -3.07 -20.40 -9.01
N VAL A 95 -4.33 -20.20 -8.62
CA VAL A 95 -5.50 -20.33 -9.51
C VAL A 95 -5.53 -19.22 -10.56
N LEU A 96 -5.34 -17.96 -10.13
CA LEU A 96 -5.40 -16.81 -11.04
C LEU A 96 -4.23 -16.84 -12.05
N ASP A 97 -3.04 -17.24 -11.60
CA ASP A 97 -1.90 -17.42 -12.49
C ASP A 97 -2.17 -18.49 -13.55
N ARG A 98 -2.76 -19.62 -13.16
CA ARG A 98 -3.16 -20.69 -14.10
C ARG A 98 -4.20 -20.21 -15.10
N VAL A 99 -5.24 -19.51 -14.65
CA VAL A 99 -6.30 -18.97 -15.52
C VAL A 99 -5.71 -17.98 -16.53
N ARG A 100 -4.83 -17.09 -16.09
CA ARG A 100 -4.14 -16.12 -16.96
C ARG A 100 -3.20 -16.79 -17.96
N GLN A 101 -2.43 -17.80 -17.52
CA GLN A 101 -1.52 -18.54 -18.39
C GLN A 101 -2.27 -19.36 -19.45
N LYS A 102 -3.38 -19.99 -19.07
CA LYS A 102 -4.22 -20.77 -19.99
C LYS A 102 -5.13 -19.90 -20.84
N ALA A 103 -5.32 -18.62 -20.47
CA ALA A 103 -6.31 -17.72 -21.04
C ALA A 103 -7.76 -18.27 -21.01
N VAL A 104 -8.05 -19.19 -20.07
CA VAL A 104 -9.36 -19.84 -19.91
C VAL A 104 -9.71 -19.95 -18.44
N LEU A 105 -10.93 -19.54 -18.08
CA LEU A 105 -11.58 -19.76 -16.80
C LEU A 105 -12.51 -20.97 -16.91
N VAL A 106 -12.18 -22.06 -16.21
CA VAL A 106 -13.04 -23.26 -16.20
C VAL A 106 -14.02 -23.20 -15.03
N VAL A 107 -15.30 -23.23 -15.37
CA VAL A 107 -16.43 -23.08 -14.43
C VAL A 107 -17.15 -24.41 -14.27
N ALA A 108 -17.23 -24.90 -13.04
CA ALA A 108 -18.13 -26.01 -12.68
C ALA A 108 -19.56 -25.47 -12.55
N VAL A 109 -20.50 -25.99 -13.34
CA VAL A 109 -21.90 -25.55 -13.35
C VAL A 109 -22.87 -26.72 -13.19
N ASP A 110 -24.00 -26.48 -12.52
CA ASP A 110 -25.12 -27.41 -12.46
C ASP A 110 -26.18 -27.02 -13.51
N PRO A 111 -26.44 -27.83 -14.56
CA PRO A 111 -27.43 -27.51 -15.58
C PRO A 111 -28.89 -27.66 -15.11
N ALA A 112 -29.15 -28.15 -13.90
CA ALA A 112 -30.48 -28.44 -13.40
C ALA A 112 -30.99 -27.39 -12.39
N TRP A 113 -30.45 -26.16 -12.41
CA TRP A 113 -30.73 -25.14 -11.40
C TRP A 113 -31.21 -23.79 -11.95
N PRO A 114 -32.36 -23.74 -12.65
CA PRO A 114 -32.96 -22.46 -13.06
C PRO A 114 -33.45 -21.67 -11.83
N PRO A 115 -33.33 -20.32 -11.81
CA PRO A 115 -32.88 -19.42 -12.89
C PRO A 115 -31.36 -19.13 -12.88
N PHE A 116 -30.56 -19.90 -12.13
CA PHE A 116 -29.14 -19.63 -11.96
C PHE A 116 -28.30 -20.20 -13.09
N SER A 117 -28.54 -21.46 -13.45
CA SER A 117 -27.91 -22.12 -14.58
C SER A 117 -28.76 -23.24 -15.15
N TRP A 118 -28.92 -23.25 -16.47
CA TRP A 118 -29.52 -24.34 -17.21
C TRP A 118 -28.84 -24.54 -18.56
N ARG A 119 -29.02 -25.73 -19.15
CA ARG A 119 -28.52 -26.03 -20.50
C ARG A 119 -29.61 -25.76 -21.53
N LYS A 120 -29.28 -25.00 -22.58
CA LYS A 120 -30.13 -24.77 -23.75
C LYS A 120 -30.09 -25.95 -24.71
N ASP A 121 -31.02 -25.96 -25.66
CA ASP A 121 -31.12 -27.00 -26.70
C ASP A 121 -29.89 -27.05 -27.62
N ASP A 122 -29.20 -25.91 -27.80
CA ASP A 122 -27.95 -25.79 -28.56
C ASP A 122 -26.72 -26.34 -27.80
N GLY A 123 -26.89 -26.82 -26.56
CA GLY A 123 -25.84 -27.35 -25.70
C GLY A 123 -25.05 -26.29 -24.93
N SER A 124 -25.31 -25.00 -25.15
CA SER A 124 -24.71 -23.91 -24.35
C SER A 124 -25.48 -23.70 -23.05
N PHE A 125 -24.86 -22.97 -22.11
CA PHE A 125 -25.45 -22.67 -20.81
C PHE A 125 -26.02 -21.26 -20.79
N ASP A 126 -27.07 -21.08 -20.00
CA ASP A 126 -27.72 -19.79 -19.78
C ASP A 126 -28.15 -19.67 -18.31
N GLY A 127 -28.34 -18.43 -17.84
CA GLY A 127 -28.75 -18.10 -16.48
C GLY A 127 -27.87 -17.08 -15.76
N PHE A 128 -28.29 -16.71 -14.56
CA PHE A 128 -27.64 -15.66 -13.77
C PHE A 128 -26.16 -15.94 -13.49
N ASP A 129 -25.80 -17.17 -13.12
CA ASP A 129 -24.41 -17.53 -12.81
C ASP A 129 -23.53 -17.54 -14.07
N VAL A 130 -24.12 -17.93 -15.21
CA VAL A 130 -23.46 -17.91 -16.52
C VAL A 130 -23.11 -16.48 -16.90
N ASP A 131 -24.05 -15.54 -16.74
CA ASP A 131 -23.82 -14.12 -17.02
C ASP A 131 -22.78 -13.48 -16.10
N VAL A 132 -22.85 -13.78 -14.80
CA VAL A 132 -21.89 -13.27 -13.81
C VAL A 132 -20.48 -13.73 -14.16
N LEU A 133 -20.28 -15.03 -14.39
CA LEU A 133 -18.95 -15.58 -14.65
C LEU A 133 -18.42 -15.22 -16.05
N THR A 134 -19.30 -15.06 -17.04
CA THR A 134 -18.94 -14.48 -18.33
C THR A 134 -18.47 -13.03 -18.16
N GLY A 135 -19.13 -12.25 -17.31
CA GLY A 135 -18.72 -10.89 -16.96
C GLY A 135 -17.40 -10.81 -16.19
N VAL A 136 -17.09 -11.81 -15.36
CA VAL A 136 -15.79 -11.94 -14.68
C VAL A 136 -14.69 -12.28 -15.69
N ALA A 137 -14.91 -13.30 -16.53
CA ALA A 137 -13.95 -13.71 -17.56
C ALA A 137 -13.62 -12.56 -18.52
N ARG A 138 -14.62 -11.77 -18.94
CA ARG A 138 -14.44 -10.57 -19.77
C ARG A 138 -13.53 -9.53 -19.11
N ARG A 139 -13.67 -9.31 -17.79
CA ARG A 139 -12.80 -8.37 -17.04
C ARG A 139 -11.38 -8.90 -16.87
N LEU A 140 -11.23 -10.22 -16.81
CA LEU A 140 -9.93 -10.89 -16.77
C LEU A 140 -9.25 -11.01 -18.15
N GLY A 141 -10.00 -10.78 -19.24
CA GLY A 141 -9.50 -10.92 -20.61
C GLY A 141 -9.27 -12.38 -21.01
N VAL A 142 -10.03 -13.31 -20.44
CA VAL A 142 -9.92 -14.76 -20.68
C VAL A 142 -11.23 -15.31 -21.24
N GLU A 143 -11.16 -16.48 -21.90
CA GLU A 143 -12.35 -17.22 -22.32
C GLU A 143 -12.98 -17.94 -21.12
N VAL A 144 -14.29 -18.18 -21.19
CA VAL A 144 -15.01 -18.96 -20.17
C VAL A 144 -15.40 -20.31 -20.75
N ARG A 145 -15.14 -21.38 -19.99
CA ARG A 145 -15.56 -22.74 -20.34
C ARG A 145 -16.40 -23.31 -19.22
N PHE A 146 -17.65 -23.63 -19.53
CA PHE A 146 -18.58 -24.24 -18.59
C PHE A 146 -18.51 -25.76 -18.69
N GLU A 147 -18.34 -26.43 -17.55
CA GLU A 147 -18.33 -27.88 -17.42
C GLU A 147 -19.35 -28.33 -16.39
N VAL A 148 -20.09 -29.39 -16.72
CA VAL A 148 -21.07 -29.97 -15.80
C VAL A 148 -20.34 -30.69 -14.67
N ALA A 149 -20.65 -30.33 -13.43
CA ALA A 149 -20.11 -31.00 -12.25
C ALA A 149 -21.21 -31.27 -11.23
N GLU A 150 -21.15 -32.44 -10.60
CA GLU A 150 -22.03 -32.77 -9.48
C GLU A 150 -21.70 -31.93 -8.25
N PHE A 151 -22.72 -31.44 -7.54
CA PHE A 151 -22.55 -30.58 -6.37
C PHE A 151 -21.65 -31.22 -5.29
N SER A 152 -21.73 -32.55 -5.12
CA SER A 152 -20.89 -33.30 -4.17
C SER A 152 -19.40 -33.23 -4.51
N ALA A 153 -19.05 -33.22 -5.80
CA ALA A 153 -17.68 -33.08 -6.27
C ALA A 153 -17.16 -31.65 -6.05
N VAL A 154 -18.02 -30.64 -6.29
CA VAL A 154 -17.72 -29.22 -6.04
C VAL A 154 -17.37 -29.00 -4.57
N ILE A 155 -18.24 -29.39 -3.64
CA ILE A 155 -18.03 -29.15 -2.20
C ILE A 155 -16.90 -30.00 -1.58
N SER A 156 -16.35 -30.97 -2.33
CA SER A 156 -15.20 -31.75 -1.89
C SER A 156 -13.90 -30.94 -1.82
N GLY A 157 -13.80 -29.84 -2.58
CA GLY A 157 -12.62 -28.98 -2.69
C GLY A 157 -11.41 -29.60 -3.39
N ARG A 158 -11.48 -30.87 -3.84
CA ARG A 158 -10.34 -31.60 -4.42
C ARG A 158 -10.36 -31.57 -5.95
N TRP A 159 -10.41 -30.39 -6.55
CA TRP A 159 -10.61 -30.24 -8.00
C TRP A 159 -9.36 -30.51 -8.84
N GLN A 160 -8.16 -30.47 -8.25
CA GLN A 160 -6.89 -30.74 -8.94
C GLN A 160 -6.68 -29.93 -10.24
N GLY A 161 -7.30 -28.76 -10.34
CA GLY A 161 -7.25 -27.92 -11.54
C GLY A 161 -8.15 -28.36 -12.70
N ALA A 162 -9.10 -29.28 -12.45
CA ALA A 162 -10.19 -29.57 -13.37
C ALA A 162 -11.11 -28.36 -13.55
N TRP A 163 -11.42 -27.67 -12.45
CA TRP A 163 -12.21 -26.45 -12.41
C TRP A 163 -11.48 -25.38 -11.60
N ASP A 164 -11.77 -24.11 -11.89
CA ASP A 164 -11.20 -22.97 -11.19
C ASP A 164 -12.24 -22.27 -10.30
N VAL A 165 -13.53 -22.32 -10.66
CA VAL A 165 -14.62 -21.69 -9.89
C VAL A 165 -15.92 -22.49 -10.02
N SER A 166 -16.76 -22.44 -8.98
CA SER A 166 -18.15 -22.93 -9.03
C SER A 166 -19.07 -21.84 -8.46
N PRO A 167 -20.17 -21.48 -9.15
CA PRO A 167 -21.13 -20.52 -8.66
C PRO A 167 -22.18 -21.20 -7.75
N SER A 168 -23.08 -20.40 -7.16
CA SER A 168 -24.23 -20.86 -6.36
C SER A 168 -23.93 -21.84 -5.22
N VAL A 169 -22.75 -21.76 -4.62
CA VAL A 169 -22.41 -22.52 -3.41
C VAL A 169 -22.66 -21.69 -2.16
N THR A 170 -23.61 -22.12 -1.31
CA THR A 170 -23.85 -21.46 -0.03
C THR A 170 -22.63 -21.60 0.89
N PRO A 171 -22.06 -20.49 1.41
CA PRO A 171 -20.93 -20.52 2.32
C PRO A 171 -21.36 -21.08 3.69
N THR A 172 -20.71 -22.14 4.14
CA THR A 172 -20.88 -22.70 5.49
C THR A 172 -19.50 -22.91 6.12
N LYS A 173 -19.42 -22.98 7.46
CA LYS A 173 -18.13 -23.20 8.16
C LYS A 173 -17.41 -24.44 7.66
N GLN A 174 -18.13 -25.55 7.48
CA GLN A 174 -17.58 -26.81 7.00
C GLN A 174 -17.06 -26.72 5.56
N ARG A 175 -17.69 -25.92 4.69
CA ARG A 175 -17.23 -25.74 3.30
C ARG A 175 -16.05 -24.79 3.23
N ALA A 176 -16.01 -23.77 4.08
CA ALA A 176 -14.90 -22.83 4.18
C ALA A 176 -13.58 -23.48 4.64
N GLU A 177 -13.63 -24.68 5.24
CA GLU A 177 -12.42 -25.48 5.51
C GLU A 177 -11.78 -26.05 4.24
N LYS A 178 -12.52 -26.09 3.12
CA LYS A 178 -12.09 -26.75 1.87
C LYS A 178 -12.12 -25.84 0.65
N LEU A 179 -12.88 -24.75 0.70
CA LEU A 179 -13.14 -23.84 -0.40
C LEU A 179 -13.01 -22.39 0.05
N ASP A 180 -12.46 -21.56 -0.84
CA ASP A 180 -12.45 -20.12 -0.67
C ASP A 180 -13.74 -19.52 -1.22
N PHE A 181 -14.32 -18.58 -0.48
CA PHE A 181 -15.56 -17.89 -0.87
C PHE A 181 -15.31 -16.40 -1.10
N PRO A 182 -15.74 -15.84 -2.26
CA PRO A 182 -15.74 -14.40 -2.47
C PRO A 182 -16.88 -13.74 -1.69
N ALA A 183 -17.05 -12.42 -1.88
CA ALA A 183 -18.24 -11.72 -1.42
C ALA A 183 -19.52 -12.40 -1.95
N VAL A 184 -20.51 -12.55 -1.08
CA VAL A 184 -21.80 -13.15 -1.42
C VAL A 184 -22.56 -12.21 -2.35
N TYR A 185 -22.92 -12.69 -3.54
CA TYR A 185 -23.57 -11.91 -4.59
C TYR A 185 -25.05 -12.25 -4.78
N ALA A 186 -25.55 -13.33 -4.15
CA ALA A 186 -26.95 -13.72 -4.16
C ALA A 186 -27.37 -14.22 -2.77
N PHE A 187 -28.53 -13.78 -2.29
CA PHE A 187 -29.14 -14.20 -1.04
C PHE A 187 -30.55 -14.76 -1.32
N GLY A 188 -30.83 -16.01 -0.92
CA GLY A 188 -32.13 -16.70 -1.10
C GLY A 188 -32.11 -17.75 -2.23
N LEU A 189 -32.78 -18.91 -2.13
CA LEU A 189 -33.82 -19.41 -1.21
C LEU A 189 -33.46 -20.85 -0.74
N GLY A 190 -33.20 -21.05 0.56
CA GLY A 190 -32.98 -22.38 1.17
C GLY A 190 -31.75 -22.45 2.04
#